data_AF-Q0FLI4-F1
#
_entry.id   AF-Q0FLI4-F1
#
_cell.length_a   1.000
_cell.length_b   1.000
_cell.length_c   1.000
_cell.angle_alpha   90.00
_cell.angle_beta   90.00
_cell.angle_gamma   90.00
#
_symmetry.space_group_name_H-M   'P 1'
#
loop_
_entity.id
_entity.type
_entity.pdbx_description
1 polymer ?
#
loop_
_entity_poly.entity_id
_entity_poly.type
_entity_poly.pdbx_seq_one_letter_code
_entity_poly.pdbx_strand_id
1 'polypeptide(L)'
;MAQGGIYRPYRPSNGTEGDIFMAQWCDKCALADHEGDGCMIQLRALAHRVDEPEYPAEWSFTNGGAPQCTAFTTEPQTEPRCRDTIDMFEWIADQSN
;
A
#
# COMPACT_ATOMS: atom_id res chain seq x y z
N MET A 1 -6.83 18.61 17.34
CA MET A 1 -6.26 19.59 16.40
C MET A 1 -6.13 18.90 15.05
N ALA A 2 -7.12 19.06 14.16
CA ALA A 2 -7.07 18.47 12.82
C ALA A 2 -6.22 19.38 11.93
N GLN A 3 -4.93 19.05 11.79
CA GLN A 3 -4.04 19.79 10.90
C GLN A 3 -4.29 19.34 9.46
N GLY A 4 -5.12 20.11 8.75
CA GLY A 4 -5.21 20.04 7.29
C GLY A 4 -3.89 20.51 6.70
N GLY A 5 -2.94 19.59 6.55
CA GLY A 5 -1.74 19.83 5.78
C GLY A 5 -1.95 19.46 4.33
N ILE A 6 -1.27 20.20 3.46
CA ILE A 6 -1.38 20.05 2.01
C ILE A 6 -0.79 18.69 1.64
N TYR A 7 -1.65 17.71 1.37
CA TYR A 7 -1.25 16.45 0.76
C TYR A 7 -0.71 16.75 -0.65
N ARG A 8 0.62 16.78 -0.76
CA ARG A 8 1.31 16.91 -2.04
C ARG A 8 1.66 15.52 -2.55
N PRO A 9 1.34 15.16 -3.80
CA PRO A 9 1.80 13.92 -4.41
C PRO A 9 3.32 13.79 -4.29
N TYR A 10 3.77 12.62 -3.89
CA TYR A 10 5.17 12.28 -3.76
C TYR A 10 5.61 11.49 -4.99
N ARG A 11 6.70 11.93 -5.61
CA ARG A 11 7.42 11.18 -6.65
C ARG A 11 8.90 11.12 -6.28
N PRO A 12 9.55 9.94 -6.29
CA PRO A 12 10.98 9.84 -6.06
C PRO A 12 11.77 10.64 -7.11
N SER A 13 12.83 11.31 -6.67
CA SER A 13 13.70 12.12 -7.54
C SER A 13 14.65 11.26 -8.39
N ASN A 14 14.95 10.05 -7.92
CA ASN A 14 15.83 9.09 -8.58
C ASN A 14 15.54 7.65 -8.10
N GLY A 15 16.22 6.67 -8.72
CA GLY A 15 16.05 5.25 -8.40
C GLY A 15 16.38 4.92 -6.95
N THR A 16 17.47 5.46 -6.40
CA THR A 16 17.88 5.20 -5.01
C THR A 16 16.84 5.70 -4.01
N GLU A 17 16.28 6.89 -4.21
CA GLU A 17 15.20 7.40 -3.37
C GLU A 17 13.95 6.52 -3.48
N GLY A 18 13.63 6.06 -4.69
CA GLY A 18 12.52 5.13 -4.95
C GLY A 18 12.71 3.81 -4.21
N ASP A 19 13.90 3.23 -4.26
CA ASP A 19 14.23 1.98 -3.57
C ASP A 19 14.13 2.14 -2.04
N ILE A 20 14.62 3.25 -1.49
CA ILE A 20 14.50 3.55 -0.05
C ILE A 20 13.02 3.65 0.35
N PHE A 21 12.21 4.35 -0.45
CA PHE A 21 10.78 4.50 -0.19
C PHE A 21 10.06 3.15 -0.24
N MET A 22 10.33 2.33 -1.26
CA MET A 22 9.72 1.01 -1.41
C MET A 22 10.14 0.07 -0.26
N ALA A 23 11.42 0.06 0.13
CA ALA A 23 11.91 -0.72 1.27
C ALA A 23 11.32 -0.28 2.61
N GLN A 24 10.98 1.00 2.76
CA GLN A 24 10.37 1.53 3.97
C GLN A 24 8.87 1.18 4.07
N TRP A 25 8.17 1.18 2.93
CA TRP A 25 6.70 1.09 2.88
C TRP A 25 6.21 -0.16 2.13
N CYS A 26 6.48 -0.24 0.82
CA CYS A 26 5.89 -1.26 -0.05
C CYS A 26 6.31 -2.67 0.36
N ASP A 27 7.60 -2.90 0.61
CA ASP A 27 8.14 -4.24 0.93
C ASP A 27 7.65 -4.81 2.28
N LYS A 28 7.06 -3.95 3.12
CA LYS A 28 6.55 -4.30 4.46
C LYS A 28 5.03 -4.23 4.53
N CYS A 29 4.37 -3.89 3.43
CA CYS A 29 2.94 -3.69 3.40
C CYS A 29 2.23 -5.04 3.26
N ALA A 30 1.14 -5.26 3.99
CA ALA A 30 0.30 -6.44 3.81
C ALA A 30 -0.39 -6.49 2.43
N LEU A 31 -0.41 -5.36 1.70
CA LEU A 31 -0.85 -5.27 0.30
C LEU A 31 0.23 -5.67 -0.71
N ALA A 32 1.47 -5.93 -0.26
CA ALA A 32 2.52 -6.48 -1.10
C ALA A 32 2.27 -7.98 -1.34
N ASP A 33 1.19 -8.28 -2.04
CA ASP A 33 0.87 -9.64 -2.44
C ASP A 33 1.84 -10.07 -3.54
N HIS A 34 2.92 -10.74 -3.16
CA HIS A 34 3.94 -11.25 -4.08
C HIS A 34 3.48 -12.48 -4.88
N GLU A 35 2.34 -13.08 -4.53
CA GLU A 35 1.77 -14.24 -5.22
C GLU A 35 0.50 -13.92 -6.03
N GLY A 36 0.02 -12.66 -5.98
CA GLY A 36 -1.17 -12.16 -6.70
C GLY A 36 -0.87 -11.01 -7.68
N ASP A 37 -1.85 -10.13 -7.89
CA ASP A 37 -1.73 -8.97 -8.80
C ASP A 37 -0.81 -7.84 -8.26
N GLY A 38 -0.31 -8.00 -7.04
CA GLY A 38 0.53 -7.01 -6.36
C GLY A 38 -0.21 -5.75 -5.93
N CYS A 39 0.56 -4.77 -5.45
CA CYS A 39 0.00 -3.49 -5.01
C CYS A 39 -0.26 -2.57 -6.21
N MET A 40 -1.53 -2.39 -6.58
CA MET A 40 -1.92 -1.52 -7.70
C MET A 40 -1.48 -0.07 -7.53
N ILE A 41 -1.31 0.42 -6.29
CA ILE A 41 -0.80 1.76 -6.00
C ILE A 41 0.65 1.88 -6.50
N GLN A 42 1.49 0.91 -6.15
CA GLN A 42 2.89 0.87 -6.59
C GLN A 42 2.97 0.78 -8.12
N LEU A 43 2.15 -0.08 -8.73
CA LEU A 43 2.09 -0.21 -10.18
C LEU A 43 1.72 1.12 -10.86
N ARG A 44 0.71 1.83 -10.36
CA ARG A 44 0.30 3.14 -10.89
C ARG A 44 1.39 4.20 -10.73
N ALA A 45 2.12 4.22 -9.62
CA ALA A 45 3.25 5.13 -9.41
C ALA A 45 4.37 4.93 -10.44
N LEU A 46 4.55 3.70 -10.92
CA LEU A 46 5.55 3.34 -11.94
C LEU A 46 5.03 3.56 -13.37
N ALA A 47 3.72 3.43 -13.60
CA ALA A 47 3.11 3.52 -14.92
C ALA A 47 2.75 4.96 -15.34
N HIS A 48 2.34 5.80 -14.38
CA HIS A 48 1.80 7.13 -14.64
C HIS A 48 2.76 8.24 -14.20
N ARG A 49 2.62 9.42 -14.81
CA ARG A 49 3.33 10.62 -14.37
C ARG A 49 2.58 11.30 -13.21
N VAL A 50 3.31 12.02 -12.36
CA VAL A 50 2.75 12.70 -11.17
C VAL A 50 1.63 13.71 -11.47
N ASP A 51 1.56 14.22 -12.70
CA ASP A 51 0.53 15.15 -13.19
C ASP A 51 -0.69 14.46 -13.79
N GLU A 52 -0.67 13.13 -13.93
CA GLU A 52 -1.80 12.34 -14.44
C GLU A 52 -2.77 12.00 -13.29
N PRO A 53 -4.09 12.02 -13.56
CA PRO A 53 -5.10 11.68 -12.55
C PRO A 53 -5.02 10.22 -12.06
N GLU A 54 -4.40 9.33 -12.85
CA GLU A 54 -4.15 7.94 -12.49
C GLU A 54 -2.96 7.75 -11.54
N TYR A 55 -2.15 8.80 -11.31
CA TYR A 55 -1.07 8.75 -10.34
C TYR A 55 -1.63 8.58 -8.92
N PRO A 56 -1.07 7.68 -8.11
CA PRO A 56 -1.62 7.40 -6.79
C PRO A 56 -1.54 8.62 -5.87
N ALA A 57 -2.68 9.01 -5.30
CA ALA A 57 -2.75 10.07 -4.30
C ALA A 57 -2.18 9.60 -2.95
N GLU A 58 -2.06 8.29 -2.75
CA GLU A 58 -1.60 7.66 -1.53
C GLU A 58 -0.10 7.87 -1.30
N TRP A 59 0.67 8.00 -2.38
CA TRP A 59 2.07 8.43 -2.31
C TRP A 59 2.08 9.94 -2.14
N SER A 60 2.32 10.39 -0.91
CA SER A 60 2.21 11.80 -0.56
C SER A 60 3.27 12.22 0.45
N PHE A 61 3.51 13.52 0.54
CA PHE A 61 4.29 14.07 1.64
C PHE A 61 3.41 14.22 2.89
N THR A 62 3.96 13.83 4.04
CA THR A 62 3.45 14.22 5.36
C THR A 62 3.50 15.73 5.53
N ASN A 63 2.79 16.26 6.54
CA ASN A 63 2.89 17.66 6.95
C ASN A 63 4.32 18.08 7.31
N GLY A 64 5.16 17.12 7.73
CA GLY A 64 6.59 17.34 8.03
C GLY A 64 7.51 17.29 6.81
N GLY A 65 6.97 17.08 5.60
CA GLY A 65 7.75 16.98 4.37
C GLY A 65 8.43 15.63 4.14
N ALA A 66 8.18 14.63 4.99
CA ALA A 66 8.66 13.26 4.78
C ALA A 66 7.70 12.49 3.86
N PRO A 67 8.19 11.69 2.90
CA PRO A 67 7.34 10.90 2.02
C PRO A 67 6.69 9.73 2.76
N GLN A 68 5.42 9.47 2.48
CA GLN A 68 4.64 8.38 3.07
C GLN A 68 3.72 7.74 2.03
N CYS A 69 3.38 6.46 2.26
CA CYS A 69 2.25 5.79 1.60
C CYS A 69 1.08 5.75 2.59
N THR A 70 -0.01 6.46 2.32
CA THR A 70 -1.18 6.52 3.23
C THR A 70 -1.99 5.22 3.26
N ALA A 71 -1.81 4.35 2.27
CA ALA A 71 -2.43 3.03 2.21
C ALA A 71 -1.57 1.92 2.84
N PHE A 72 -0.43 2.26 3.45
CA PHE A 72 0.39 1.30 4.14
C PHE A 72 -0.39 0.67 5.31
N THR A 73 -0.41 -0.66 5.35
CA THR A 73 -0.96 -1.43 6.46
C THR A 73 -0.10 -2.66 6.72
N THR A 74 0.02 -3.04 7.99
CA THR A 74 0.68 -4.29 8.43
C THR A 74 -0.34 -5.39 8.73
N GLU A 75 -1.63 -5.06 8.74
CA GLU A 75 -2.69 -6.03 9.02
C GLU A 75 -3.04 -6.78 7.73
N PRO A 76 -2.93 -8.12 7.72
CA PRO A 76 -3.33 -8.91 6.57
C PRO A 76 -4.84 -8.75 6.33
N GLN A 77 -5.25 -8.69 5.07
CA GLN A 77 -6.67 -8.77 4.71
C GLN A 77 -7.21 -10.10 5.24
N THR A 78 -8.14 -10.03 6.19
CA THR A 78 -8.71 -11.21 6.87
C THR A 78 -9.87 -11.83 6.10
N GLU A 79 -10.33 -11.19 5.01
CA GLU A 79 -11.40 -11.74 4.20
C GLU A 79 -10.91 -12.90 3.33
N PRO A 80 -11.59 -14.06 3.37
CA PRO A 80 -11.28 -15.19 2.50
C PRO A 80 -11.39 -14.78 1.03
N ARG A 81 -10.35 -15.05 0.24
CA ARG A 81 -10.31 -14.76 -1.21
C ARG A 81 -11.51 -15.35 -1.97
N CYS A 82 -11.97 -16.53 -1.57
CA CYS A 82 -13.16 -17.18 -2.10
C CYS A 82 -14.01 -17.72 -0.94
N ARG A 83 -15.28 -17.32 -0.88
CA ARG A 83 -16.21 -17.78 0.16
C ARG A 83 -16.59 -19.25 -0.01
N ASP A 84 -16.51 -19.75 -1.22
CA ASP A 84 -16.90 -21.12 -1.59
C ASP A 84 -15.82 -22.15 -1.27
N THR A 85 -14.62 -21.73 -0.82
CA THR A 85 -13.51 -22.64 -0.45
C THR A 85 -13.20 -22.60 1.05
N ILE A 86 -14.01 -21.93 1.86
CA ILE A 86 -13.78 -21.77 3.31
C ILE A 86 -13.81 -23.14 4.02
N ASP A 87 -14.64 -24.06 3.54
CA ASP A 87 -14.76 -25.44 4.02
C ASP A 87 -13.49 -26.28 3.78
N MET A 88 -12.59 -25.85 2.89
CA MET A 88 -11.28 -26.50 2.74
C MET A 88 -10.29 -26.13 3.86
N PHE A 89 -10.61 -25.11 4.67
CA PHE A 89 -9.76 -24.57 5.72
C PHE A 89 -10.45 -24.64 7.11
N GLU A 90 -11.18 -25.72 7.37
CA GLU A 90 -11.98 -26.02 8.59
C GLU A 90 -11.26 -25.82 9.94
N TRP A 91 -9.95 -25.59 9.96
CA TRP A 91 -9.15 -25.33 11.17
C TRP A 91 -9.19 -23.86 11.64
N ILE A 92 -9.75 -22.94 10.84
CA ILE A 92 -9.90 -21.53 11.22
C ILE A 92 -11.11 -21.32 12.15
N ALA A 93 -12.07 -22.25 12.18
CA ALA A 93 -13.31 -22.11 12.95
C ALA A 93 -13.17 -22.36 14.47
N ASP A 94 -12.04 -22.91 14.94
CA ASP A 94 -11.84 -23.32 16.35
C ASP A 94 -10.84 -22.43 17.13
N GLN A 95 -10.34 -21.34 16.52
CA GLN A 95 -9.30 -20.46 17.13
C GLN A 95 -9.84 -19.15 17.72
N SER A 96 -11.17 -18.98 17.81
CA SER A 96 -11.78 -17.88 18.56
C SER A 96 -12.08 -18.31 20.00
N ASN A 97 -11.06 -18.28 20.87
CA ASN A 97 -11.22 -18.21 22.33
C ASN A 97 -10.55 -16.96 22.87
#